data_AF-A0A920UI35-F1
#
_entry.id   AF-A0A920UI35-F1
#
_cell.length_a   1.000
_cell.length_b   1.000
_cell.length_c   1.000
_cell.angle_alpha   90.00
_cell.angle_beta   90.00
_cell.angle_gamma   90.00
#
_symmetry.space_group_name_H-M   'P 1'
#
loop_
_entity.id
_entity.type
_entity.pdbx_description
1 polymer ?
#
loop_
_entity_poly.entity_id
_entity_poly.type
_entity_poly.pdbx_seq_one_letter_code
_entity_poly.pdbx_strand_id
1 'polypeptide(L)'
;MEQALQAAESLEVEYEEYPAVTDLLEATKPETPLLCCDLPDNIAAYETLGNKEELEEIFSNAHHVTRMELINNRLVGTPLEPRGLNCYSDPEDGTLILHASHQSATRLHGFLCSIFKFQPEQLGV
;
A
#
# COMPACT_ATOMS: atom_id res chain seq x y z
N MET A 1 14.13 -23.12 -9.28
CA MET A 1 13.46 -21.94 -9.87
C MET A 1 12.56 -22.35 -11.02
N GLU A 2 13.06 -23.07 -12.03
CA GLU A 2 12.26 -23.56 -13.17
C GLU A 2 10.99 -24.32 -12.75
N GLN A 3 11.11 -25.30 -11.85
CA GLN A 3 9.96 -26.06 -11.34
C GLN A 3 8.89 -25.18 -10.67
N ALA A 4 9.29 -24.11 -9.98
CA ALA A 4 8.35 -23.21 -9.31
C ALA A 4 7.58 -22.35 -10.32
N LEU A 5 8.26 -21.89 -11.37
CA LEU A 5 7.62 -21.15 -12.48
C LEU A 5 6.62 -22.05 -13.22
N GLN A 6 7.01 -23.28 -13.55
CA GLN A 6 6.13 -24.26 -14.19
C GLN A 6 4.88 -24.55 -13.35
N ALA A 7 5.05 -24.71 -12.03
CA ALA A 7 3.92 -24.92 -11.12
C ALA A 7 2.98 -23.70 -11.08
N ALA A 8 3.51 -22.48 -11.08
CA ALA A 8 2.71 -21.25 -11.11
C ALA A 8 1.94 -21.10 -12.43
N GLU A 9 2.58 -21.38 -13.57
CA GLU A 9 1.96 -21.31 -14.91
C GLU A 9 0.90 -22.39 -15.14
N SER A 10 0.90 -23.45 -14.34
CA SER A 10 -0.09 -24.53 -14.41
C SER A 10 -1.42 -24.19 -13.71
N LEU A 11 -1.49 -23.06 -12.99
CA LEU A 11 -2.70 -22.64 -12.29
C LEU A 11 -3.64 -21.91 -13.27
N GLU A 12 -4.83 -22.46 -13.48
CA GLU A 12 -5.92 -21.79 -14.20
C GLU A 12 -6.77 -21.01 -13.20
N VAL A 13 -6.99 -19.72 -13.47
CA VAL A 13 -7.82 -18.83 -12.64
C VAL A 13 -8.86 -18.16 -13.53
N GLU A 14 -10.13 -18.32 -13.15
CA GLU A 14 -11.25 -17.65 -13.81
C GLU A 14 -11.50 -16.31 -13.14
N TYR A 15 -11.57 -15.25 -13.94
CA TYR A 15 -11.82 -13.89 -13.49
C TYR A 15 -13.10 -13.34 -14.12
N GLU A 16 -13.85 -12.56 -13.36
CA GLU A 16 -14.85 -11.66 -13.90
C GLU A 16 -14.23 -10.27 -14.03
N GLU A 17 -14.27 -9.70 -15.23
CA GLU A 17 -13.70 -8.38 -15.48
C GLU A 17 -14.64 -7.28 -14.98
N TYR A 18 -14.06 -6.32 -14.25
CA TYR A 18 -14.74 -5.10 -13.81
C TYR A 18 -14.09 -3.87 -14.45
N PRO A 19 -14.83 -2.78 -14.68
CA PRO A 19 -14.26 -1.54 -15.19
C PRO A 19 -13.15 -1.02 -14.28
N ALA A 20 -11.95 -0.87 -14.83
CA ALA A 20 -10.82 -0.30 -14.10
C ALA A 20 -10.89 1.23 -14.11
N VAL A 21 -10.76 1.84 -12.93
CA VAL A 21 -10.67 3.30 -12.78
C VAL A 21 -9.25 3.66 -12.35
N THR A 22 -8.53 4.35 -13.24
CA THR A 22 -7.11 4.70 -13.03
C THR A 22 -6.89 6.20 -12.82
N ASP A 23 -7.91 7.03 -13.05
CA ASP A 23 -7.86 8.46 -12.78
C ASP A 23 -8.38 8.76 -11.37
N LEU A 24 -7.64 9.60 -10.63
CA LEU A 24 -7.95 9.90 -9.24
C LEU A 24 -9.22 10.74 -9.09
N LEU A 25 -9.50 11.67 -10.00
CA LEU A 25 -10.69 12.52 -9.92
C LEU A 25 -11.93 11.70 -10.29
N GLU A 26 -11.85 10.90 -11.36
CA GLU A 26 -12.92 9.96 -11.72
C GLU A 26 -13.24 8.99 -10.57
N ALA A 27 -12.22 8.47 -9.86
CA ALA A 27 -12.42 7.58 -8.73
C ALA A 27 -13.29 8.19 -7.61
N THR A 28 -13.28 9.51 -7.43
CA THR A 28 -14.05 10.21 -6.37
C THR A 28 -15.51 10.44 -6.71
N LYS A 29 -15.94 10.19 -7.96
CA LYS A 29 -17.30 10.49 -8.37
C LYS A 29 -18.30 9.44 -7.84
N PRO A 30 -19.53 9.83 -7.45
CA PRO A 30 -20.52 8.90 -6.89
C PRO A 30 -20.92 7.74 -7.81
N GLU A 31 -20.83 7.92 -9.12
CA GLU A 31 -21.15 6.92 -10.14
C GLU A 31 -20.04 5.87 -10.35
N THR A 32 -18.86 6.11 -9.79
CA THR A 32 -17.70 5.25 -9.96
C THR A 32 -17.84 4.00 -9.10
N PRO A 33 -17.57 2.79 -9.64
CA PRO A 33 -17.54 1.57 -8.84
C PRO A 33 -16.65 1.70 -7.61
N LEU A 34 -17.12 1.20 -6.48
CA LEU A 34 -16.34 1.12 -5.26
C LEU A 34 -15.26 0.05 -5.41
N LEU A 35 -14.00 0.41 -5.18
CA LEU A 35 -12.90 -0.55 -5.17
C LEU A 35 -13.01 -1.51 -3.98
N CYS A 36 -13.44 -1.00 -2.83
CA CYS A 36 -13.68 -1.77 -1.62
C CYS A 36 -15.15 -1.63 -1.23
N CYS A 37 -15.94 -2.69 -1.41
CA CYS A 37 -17.38 -2.67 -1.15
C CYS A 37 -17.76 -2.46 0.33
N ASP A 38 -16.82 -2.70 1.25
CA ASP A 38 -17.00 -2.46 2.69
C ASP A 38 -16.80 -0.98 3.07
N LEU A 39 -16.34 -0.13 2.15
CA LEU A 39 -16.12 1.29 2.37
C LEU A 39 -17.24 2.14 1.73
N PRO A 40 -17.54 3.34 2.26
CA PRO A 40 -18.61 4.18 1.74
C PRO A 40 -18.26 4.86 0.41
N ASP A 41 -16.98 5.07 0.13
CA ASP A 41 -16.47 5.74 -1.06
C ASP A 41 -15.05 5.26 -1.40
N ASN A 42 -14.46 5.84 -2.46
CA ASN A 42 -13.09 5.55 -2.91
C ASN A 42 -12.04 6.49 -2.28
N ILE A 43 -12.37 7.23 -1.21
CA ILE A 43 -11.44 8.14 -0.52
C ILE A 43 -10.84 7.41 0.69
N ALA A 44 -9.62 6.89 0.53
CA ALA A 44 -8.96 6.14 1.60
C ALA A 44 -8.66 6.99 2.85
N ALA A 45 -8.27 8.25 2.65
CA ALA A 45 -8.03 9.22 3.71
C ALA A 45 -7.94 10.64 3.12
N TYR A 46 -8.38 11.64 3.89
CA TYR A 46 -8.09 13.05 3.64
C TYR A 46 -7.98 13.79 4.96
N GLU A 47 -7.17 14.84 4.99
CA GLU A 47 -7.05 15.73 6.13
C GLU A 47 -6.92 17.17 5.61
N THR A 48 -7.55 18.12 6.30
CA THR A 48 -7.39 19.55 6.04
C THR A 48 -6.66 20.17 7.22
N LEU A 49 -5.58 20.90 6.93
CA LEU A 49 -4.77 21.58 7.93
C LEU A 49 -4.82 23.09 7.72
N GLY A 50 -4.96 23.86 8.80
CA GLY A 50 -4.97 25.33 8.77
C GLY A 50 -6.35 25.97 8.97
N ASN A 51 -6.40 27.30 8.87
CA ASN A 51 -7.62 28.10 9.05
C ASN A 51 -8.22 28.51 7.70
N LYS A 52 -9.33 27.87 7.32
CA LYS A 52 -10.01 28.12 6.04
C LYS A 52 -10.60 29.53 5.95
N GLU A 53 -11.20 30.04 7.02
CA GLU A 53 -11.89 31.32 7.04
C GLU A 53 -10.90 32.48 6.87
N GLU A 54 -9.79 32.44 7.61
CA GLU A 54 -8.70 33.41 7.49
C GLU A 54 -8.08 33.39 6.09
N LEU A 55 -7.89 32.19 5.51
CA LEU A 55 -7.37 32.05 4.16
C LEU A 55 -8.33 32.65 3.11
N GLU A 56 -9.63 32.41 3.25
CA GLU A 56 -10.65 32.98 2.36
C GLU A 56 -10.69 34.52 2.43
N GLU A 57 -10.58 35.08 3.64
CA GLU A 57 -10.49 36.54 3.82
C GLU A 57 -9.24 37.10 3.12
N ILE A 58 -8.08 36.49 3.30
CA ILE A 58 -6.83 36.91 2.66
C ILE A 58 -6.96 36.86 1.13
N PHE A 59 -7.46 35.75 0.56
CA PHE A 59 -7.62 35.62 -0.89
C PHE A 59 -8.64 36.61 -1.47
N SER A 60 -9.70 36.94 -0.73
CA SER A 60 -10.72 37.90 -1.18
C SER A 60 -10.19 39.34 -1.28
N ASN A 61 -9.21 39.69 -0.44
CA ASN A 61 -8.61 41.03 -0.37
C ASN A 61 -7.30 41.16 -1.16
N ALA A 62 -6.79 40.06 -1.73
CA ALA A 62 -5.52 40.07 -2.43
C ALA A 62 -5.60 40.89 -3.73
N HIS A 63 -4.61 41.76 -3.95
CA HIS A 63 -4.51 42.54 -5.18
C HIS A 63 -4.29 41.67 -6.42
N HIS A 64 -3.71 40.48 -6.26
CA HIS A 64 -3.47 39.52 -7.32
C HIS A 64 -3.55 38.09 -6.78
N VAL A 65 -4.14 37.18 -7.57
CA VAL A 65 -4.23 35.76 -7.27
C VAL A 65 -3.78 34.96 -8.49
N THR A 66 -2.77 34.11 -8.31
CA THR A 66 -2.33 33.15 -9.32
C THR A 66 -2.81 31.75 -8.94
N ARG A 67 -3.27 30.99 -9.93
CA ARG A 67 -3.65 29.58 -9.77
C ARG A 67 -2.83 28.72 -10.71
N MET A 68 -2.44 27.54 -10.24
CA MET A 68 -1.71 26.55 -11.02
C MET A 68 -2.22 25.16 -10.66
N GLU A 69 -2.44 24.34 -11.68
CA GLU A 69 -2.70 22.92 -11.52
C GLU A 69 -1.37 22.17 -11.69
N LEU A 70 -1.06 21.30 -10.73
CA LEU A 70 0.17 20.51 -10.72
C LEU A 70 -0.17 19.03 -10.68
N ILE A 71 0.44 18.26 -11.60
CA ILE A 71 0.40 16.81 -11.58
C ILE A 71 1.70 16.31 -10.97
N ASN A 72 1.62 15.72 -9.77
CA ASN A 72 2.75 14.99 -9.20
C ASN A 72 2.77 13.56 -9.77
N ASN A 73 3.66 13.33 -10.72
CA ASN A 73 3.73 12.05 -11.42
C ASN A 73 4.07 10.91 -10.46
N ARG A 74 3.45 9.74 -10.69
CA ARG A 74 3.80 8.51 -9.98
C ARG A 74 5.21 8.08 -10.36
N LEU A 75 6.08 7.96 -9.36
CA LEU A 75 7.43 7.41 -9.50
C LEU A 75 7.56 6.14 -8.66
N VAL A 76 8.52 5.28 -9.03
CA VAL A 76 8.81 4.04 -8.30
C VAL A 76 10.29 4.03 -7.91
N GLY A 77 10.56 3.85 -6.62
CA GLY A 77 11.91 3.58 -6.15
C GLY A 77 12.40 2.26 -6.73
N THR A 78 13.51 2.28 -7.48
CA THR A 78 14.07 1.11 -8.15
C THR A 78 15.41 0.74 -7.51
N PRO A 79 15.42 0.12 -6.31
CA PRO A 79 16.65 -0.33 -5.68
C PRO A 79 17.34 -1.40 -6.56
N LEU A 80 18.67 -1.42 -6.54
CA LEU A 80 19.45 -2.43 -7.27
C LEU A 80 19.21 -3.84 -6.76
N GLU A 81 18.98 -3.98 -5.45
CA GLU A 81 18.54 -5.23 -4.83
C GLU A 81 16.99 -5.30 -4.86
N PRO A 82 16.39 -6.31 -5.51
CA PRO A 82 14.96 -6.55 -5.45
C PRO A 82 14.49 -6.95 -4.04
N ARG A 83 13.19 -6.87 -3.78
CA ARG A 83 12.63 -7.41 -2.54
C ARG A 83 12.76 -8.93 -2.54
N GLY A 84 13.33 -9.48 -1.47
CA GLY A 84 13.42 -10.91 -1.24
C GLY A 84 13.20 -11.26 0.23
N LEU A 85 12.81 -12.51 0.48
CA LEU A 85 12.78 -13.09 1.80
C LEU A 85 13.23 -14.55 1.74
N ASN A 86 13.82 -15.01 2.83
CA ASN A 86 14.11 -16.41 3.08
C ASN A 86 13.63 -16.74 4.50
N CYS A 87 12.69 -17.67 4.61
CA CYS A 87 12.16 -18.12 5.89
C CYS A 87 12.47 -19.61 6.05
N TYR A 88 13.02 -19.98 7.19
CA TYR A 88 13.34 -21.36 7.52
C TYR A 88 13.08 -21.65 8.99
N SER A 89 12.83 -22.92 9.32
CA SER A 89 12.76 -23.37 10.71
C SER A 89 14.16 -23.64 11.23
N ASP A 90 14.48 -23.13 12.40
CA ASP A 90 15.68 -23.49 13.14
C ASP A 90 15.64 -25.01 13.43
N PRO A 91 16.70 -25.76 13.09
CA PRO A 91 16.74 -27.21 13.32
C PRO A 91 16.85 -27.60 14.81
N GLU A 92 17.28 -26.70 15.71
CA GLU A 92 17.47 -27.02 17.12
C GLU A 92 16.16 -26.97 17.92
N ASP A 93 15.38 -25.90 17.73
CA ASP A 93 14.18 -25.65 18.53
C ASP A 93 12.89 -25.42 17.71
N GLY A 94 12.99 -25.39 16.38
CA GLY A 94 11.84 -25.21 15.50
C GLY A 94 11.36 -23.77 15.32
N THR A 95 12.09 -22.78 15.87
CA THR A 95 11.77 -21.36 15.72
C THR A 95 11.85 -20.95 14.25
N LEU A 96 10.90 -20.16 13.74
CA LEU A 96 10.99 -19.65 12.38
C LEU A 96 11.97 -18.48 12.33
N ILE A 97 12.91 -18.48 11.40
CA ILE A 97 13.86 -17.40 11.16
C ILE A 97 13.58 -16.82 9.77
N LEU A 98 13.31 -15.53 9.72
CA LEU A 98 13.01 -14.78 8.49
C LEU A 98 14.13 -13.77 8.20
N HIS A 99 14.90 -14.00 7.15
CA HIS A 99 15.73 -12.95 6.56
C HIS A 99 14.92 -12.21 5.50
N ALA A 100 14.80 -10.89 5.62
CA ALA A 100 13.99 -10.08 4.69
C ALA A 100 14.66 -8.74 4.34
N SER A 101 14.54 -8.32 3.07
CA SER A 101 14.90 -6.98 2.62
C SER A 101 13.85 -5.95 3.08
N HIS A 102 13.79 -5.68 4.38
CA HIS A 102 12.80 -4.81 5.02
C HIS A 102 13.45 -3.70 5.83
N GLN A 103 12.89 -2.48 5.77
CA GLN A 103 13.48 -1.29 6.39
C GLN A 103 13.17 -1.15 7.89
N SER A 104 12.35 -2.04 8.45
CA SER A 104 11.99 -2.04 9.87
C SER A 104 11.73 -3.46 10.36
N ALA A 105 12.74 -4.12 10.92
CA ALA A 105 12.65 -5.50 11.40
C ALA A 105 11.63 -5.64 12.54
N THR A 106 11.68 -4.75 13.54
CA THR A 106 10.78 -4.79 14.71
C THR A 106 9.30 -4.62 14.34
N ARG A 107 8.99 -3.73 13.38
CA ARG A 107 7.61 -3.56 12.93
C ARG A 107 7.13 -4.78 12.14
N LEU A 108 7.99 -5.33 11.29
CA LEU A 108 7.66 -6.54 10.54
C LEU A 108 7.39 -7.70 11.49
N HIS A 109 8.28 -7.94 12.46
CA HIS A 109 8.14 -8.96 13.49
C HIS A 109 6.79 -8.88 14.21
N GLY A 110 6.47 -7.72 14.81
CA GLY A 110 5.21 -7.54 15.53
C GLY A 110 3.96 -7.73 14.65
N PHE A 111 4.02 -7.29 13.39
CA PHE A 111 2.91 -7.46 12.45
C PHE A 111 2.70 -8.93 12.05
N LEU A 112 3.79 -9.66 11.75
CA LEU A 112 3.72 -11.07 11.39
C LEU A 112 3.24 -11.93 12.57
N CYS A 113 3.73 -11.67 13.79
CA CYS A 113 3.23 -12.34 14.99
C CYS A 113 1.72 -12.11 15.19
N SER A 114 1.22 -10.89 14.91
CA SER A 114 -0.21 -10.59 14.98
C SER A 114 -1.04 -11.33 13.92
N ILE A 115 -0.55 -11.44 12.68
CA ILE A 115 -1.25 -12.14 11.58
C ILE A 115 -1.29 -13.64 11.84
N PHE A 116 -0.12 -14.24 12.06
CA PHE A 116 0.04 -15.68 12.20
C PHE A 116 -0.26 -16.20 13.61
N LYS A 117 -0.60 -15.30 14.54
CA LYS A 117 -0.90 -15.60 15.94
C LYS A 117 0.26 -16.29 16.66
N PHE A 118 1.47 -15.88 16.35
CA PHE A 118 2.68 -16.36 17.01
C PHE A 118 2.96 -15.57 18.29
N GLN A 119 3.53 -16.26 19.28
CA GLN A 119 4.27 -15.60 20.35
C GLN A 119 5.59 -15.03 19.80
N PRO A 120 6.10 -13.91 20.35
CA PRO A 120 7.29 -13.24 19.84
C PRO A 120 8.51 -14.14 19.65
N GLU A 121 8.67 -15.15 20.49
CA GLU A 121 9.81 -16.07 20.50
C GLU A 121 9.75 -17.10 19.38
N GLN A 122 8.58 -17.32 18.76
CA GLN A 122 8.40 -18.30 17.68
C GLN A 122 8.88 -17.80 16.31
N LEU A 123 9.22 -16.52 16.20
CA LEU A 123 9.66 -15.88 14.97
C LEU A 123 10.87 -14.97 15.24
N GLY A 124 12.00 -15.24 14.60
CA GLY A 124 13.11 -14.30 14.43
C GLY A 124 12.99 -13.57 13.10
N VAL A 125 13.26 -12.26 13.09
CA VAL A 125 13.29 -11.39 11.89
C VAL A 125 14.55 -10.53 11.90
#